data_AF-A0A5M6IVD5-F1
#
_entry.id   AF-A0A5M6IVD5-F1
#
_cell.length_a   1.000
_cell.length_b   1.000
_cell.length_c   1.000
_cell.angle_alpha   90.00
_cell.angle_beta   90.00
_cell.angle_gamma   90.00
#
_symmetry.space_group_name_H-M   'P 1'
#
loop_
_entity.id
_entity.type
_entity.pdbx_description
1 polymer ?
#
loop_
_entity_poly.entity_id
_entity_poly.type
_entity_poly.pdbx_seq_one_letter_code
_entity_poly.pdbx_strand_id
1 'polypeptide(L)'
;MSIAGGYFVTPHAVRRFRERIAPLPERHALAAIIKSLESPDVRLKPQRDGVTVVVRTRAPFRFRAFVVPSEHPGGMPAVATIFEG
;
A
#
# COMPACT_ATOMS: atom_id res chain seq x y z
N MET A 1 11.44 -4.01 10.07
CA MET A 1 10.01 -4.25 10.29
C MET A 1 9.43 -2.92 10.73
N SER A 2 8.60 -2.28 9.90
CA SER A 2 8.22 -0.87 10.14
C SER A 2 6.71 -0.73 10.04
N ILE A 3 6.09 -0.54 11.21
CA ILE A 3 4.71 -0.13 11.37
C ILE A 3 4.70 1.39 11.15
N ALA A 4 3.98 1.87 10.14
CA ALA A 4 3.77 3.29 9.97
C ALA A 4 2.43 3.52 9.27
N GLY A 5 1.57 4.33 9.90
CA GLY A 5 0.18 4.53 9.48
C GLY A 5 -0.74 3.34 9.77
N GLY A 6 -2.00 3.44 9.34
CA GLY A 6 -3.02 2.39 9.53
C GLY A 6 -2.80 1.11 8.72
N TYR A 7 -1.60 0.88 8.17
CA TYR A 7 -1.28 -0.23 7.27
C TYR A 7 0.06 -0.89 7.63
N PHE A 8 0.12 -2.21 7.47
CA PHE A 8 1.37 -2.95 7.48
C PHE A 8 1.92 -3.08 6.05
N VAL A 9 3.04 -2.42 5.73
CA VAL A 9 3.63 -2.51 4.39
C VAL A 9 4.70 -3.60 4.35
N THR A 10 4.49 -4.62 3.52
CA THR A 10 5.45 -5.72 3.39
C THR A 10 6.75 -5.27 2.72
N PRO A 11 7.92 -5.89 3.03
CA PRO A 11 9.17 -5.62 2.32
C PRO A 11 9.05 -5.84 0.81
N HIS A 12 8.24 -6.83 0.40
CA HIS A 12 7.93 -7.08 -1.00
C HIS A 12 7.25 -5.87 -1.66
N ALA A 13 6.21 -5.31 -1.04
CA ALA A 13 5.54 -4.12 -1.55
C ALA A 13 6.48 -2.92 -1.66
N VAL A 14 7.34 -2.68 -0.65
CA VAL A 14 8.34 -1.59 -0.70
C VAL A 14 9.30 -1.78 -1.87
N ARG A 15 9.82 -3.00 -2.06
CA ARG A 15 10.69 -3.32 -3.19
C ARG A 15 10.01 -3.04 -4.53
N ARG A 16 8.76 -3.47 -4.68
CA ARG A 16 7.97 -3.25 -5.91
C ARG A 16 7.72 -1.78 -6.21
N PHE A 17 7.42 -1.00 -5.19
CA PHE A 17 7.30 0.46 -5.33
C PHE A 17 8.62 1.08 -5.80
N ARG A 18 9.75 0.67 -5.23
CA ARG A 18 11.07 1.17 -5.60
C ARG A 18 11.44 0.84 -7.05
N GLU A 19 11.14 -0.39 -7.46
CA GLU A 19 11.43 -0.88 -8.81
C GLU A 19 10.54 -0.26 -9.88
N ARG A 20 9.27 0.04 -9.56
CA ARG A 20 8.25 0.35 -10.58
C ARG A 20 7.68 1.76 -10.51
N ILE A 21 7.74 2.42 -9.37
CA ILE A 21 7.08 3.72 -9.17
C ILE A 21 8.11 4.82 -8.98
N ALA A 22 9.00 4.66 -8.01
CA ALA A 22 10.04 5.64 -7.72
C ALA A 22 11.22 4.99 -7.00
N PRO A 23 12.46 5.08 -7.53
CA PRO A 23 13.66 4.45 -6.95
C PRO A 23 14.17 5.21 -5.71
N LEU A 24 13.34 5.26 -4.67
CA LEU A 24 13.65 5.92 -3.40
C LEU A 24 14.44 4.98 -2.46
N PRO A 25 15.17 5.52 -1.48
CA PRO A 25 15.67 4.74 -0.37
C PRO A 25 14.52 4.07 0.39
N GLU A 26 14.75 2.88 0.95
CA GLU A 26 13.69 2.04 1.53
C GLU A 26 12.77 2.78 2.51
N ARG A 27 13.35 3.56 3.43
CA ARG A 27 12.60 4.36 4.41
C ARG A 27 11.72 5.43 3.76
N HIS A 28 12.22 6.08 2.70
CA HIS A 28 11.47 7.08 1.95
C HIS A 28 10.36 6.45 1.10
N ALA A 29 10.63 5.29 0.50
CA ALA A 29 9.63 4.51 -0.22
C ALA A 29 8.48 4.09 0.70
N LEU A 30 8.80 3.57 1.90
CA LEU A 30 7.81 3.23 2.91
C LEU A 30 6.94 4.44 3.28
N ALA A 31 7.56 5.57 3.63
CA ALA A 31 6.85 6.79 3.99
C ALA A 31 5.98 7.31 2.84
N ALA A 32 6.46 7.24 1.60
CA ALA A 32 5.71 7.63 0.42
C ALA A 32 4.48 6.74 0.18
N ILE A 33 4.63 5.42 0.34
CA ILE A 33 3.51 4.47 0.22
C ILE A 33 2.42 4.82 1.22
N ILE A 34 2.78 4.98 2.50
CA ILE A 34 1.82 5.25 3.57
C ILE A 34 1.11 6.58 3.32
N LYS A 35 1.86 7.65 3.03
CA LYS A 35 1.29 8.96 2.72
C LYS A 35 0.32 8.90 1.53
N SER A 36 0.63 8.11 0.50
CA SER A 36 -0.26 7.92 -0.64
C SER A 36 -1.52 7.11 -0.28
N LEU A 37 -1.44 6.16 0.66
CA LEU A 37 -2.58 5.36 1.13
C LEU A 37 -3.51 6.13 2.09
N GLU A 38 -2.96 7.08 2.84
CA GLU A 38 -3.71 7.97 3.75
C GLU A 38 -4.29 9.20 3.04
N SER A 39 -3.99 9.38 1.75
CA SER A 39 -4.49 10.49 0.96
C SER A 39 -6.01 10.40 0.76
N PRO A 40 -6.77 11.52 0.88
CA PRO A 40 -8.22 11.53 0.69
C PRO A 40 -8.65 11.15 -0.75
N ASP A 41 -7.73 11.22 -1.72
CA ASP A 41 -7.98 10.86 -3.13
C ASP A 41 -7.90 9.37 -3.43
N VAL A 42 -7.81 8.53 -2.40
CA VAL A 42 -7.76 7.07 -2.54
C VAL A 42 -9.11 6.52 -2.99
N ARG A 43 -9.08 5.68 -4.03
CA ARG A 43 -10.25 4.86 -4.42
C ARG A 43 -10.03 3.41 -4.00
N LEU A 44 -10.97 2.91 -3.20
CA LEU A 44 -11.04 1.50 -2.80
C LEU A 44 -11.91 0.73 -3.79
N LYS A 45 -11.40 -0.38 -4.31
CA LYS A 45 -12.17 -1.33 -5.11
C LYS A 45 -12.05 -2.72 -4.49
N PRO A 46 -13.13 -3.29 -3.93
CA PRO A 46 -13.12 -4.68 -3.48
C PRO A 46 -12.92 -5.62 -4.68
N GLN A 47 -12.13 -6.66 -4.47
CA GLN A 47 -11.91 -7.74 -5.43
C GLN A 47 -13.01 -8.80 -5.31
N ARG A 48 -13.14 -9.62 -6.36
CA ARG A 48 -14.13 -10.73 -6.42
C ARG A 48 -13.88 -11.80 -5.36
N ASP A 49 -12.68 -11.86 -4.80
CA ASP A 49 -12.32 -12.76 -3.70
C ASP A 49 -12.99 -12.37 -2.38
N GLY A 50 -13.61 -11.18 -2.29
CA GLY A 50 -14.31 -10.68 -1.10
C GLY A 50 -13.38 -10.28 0.04
N VAL A 51 -12.08 -10.50 -0.10
CA VAL A 51 -11.08 -10.31 0.94
C VAL A 51 -10.17 -9.14 0.59
N THR A 52 -9.75 -9.01 -0.67
CA THR A 52 -8.74 -8.02 -1.01
C THR A 52 -9.35 -6.70 -1.46
N VAL A 53 -8.74 -5.59 -1.05
CA VAL A 53 -9.03 -4.26 -1.57
C VAL A 53 -7.88 -3.75 -2.45
N VAL A 54 -8.22 -3.28 -3.65
CA VAL A 54 -7.29 -2.50 -4.48
C VAL A 54 -7.42 -1.03 -4.11
N VAL A 55 -6.35 -0.46 -3.58
CA VAL A 55 -6.22 0.98 -3.31
C VAL A 55 -5.57 1.65 -4.51
N ARG A 56 -6.26 2.62 -5.13
CA ARG A 56 -5.69 3.48 -6.18
C ARG A 56 -5.28 4.82 -5.57
N THR A 57 -4.00 5.13 -5.65
CA THR A 57 -3.43 6.41 -5.20
C THR A 57 -3.23 7.33 -6.40
N ARG A 58 -3.35 8.65 -6.21
CA ARG A 58 -3.17 9.65 -7.27
C ARG A 58 -2.07 10.67 -6.97
N ALA A 59 -1.77 10.91 -5.71
CA ALA A 59 -0.73 11.82 -5.25
C ALA A 59 -0.07 11.29 -3.95
N PRO A 60 1.22 11.57 -3.70
CA PRO A 60 2.22 12.12 -4.63
C PRO A 60 2.64 11.12 -5.73
N PHE A 61 2.35 9.84 -5.56
CA PHE A 61 2.66 8.79 -6.53
C PHE A 61 1.38 8.06 -6.92
N ARG A 62 1.24 7.77 -8.22
CA ARG A 62 0.12 7.01 -8.75
C ARG A 62 0.47 5.53 -8.81
N PHE A 63 -0.19 4.73 -7.98
CA PHE A 63 -0.02 3.28 -7.98
C PHE A 63 -1.28 2.55 -7.50
N ARG A 64 -1.26 1.23 -7.66
CA ARG A 64 -2.27 0.32 -7.13
C ARG A 64 -1.66 -0.53 -6.03
N ALA A 65 -2.17 -0.43 -4.81
CA ALA A 65 -1.81 -1.32 -3.71
C ALA A 65 -2.84 -2.43 -3.57
N PHE A 66 -2.36 -3.66 -3.37
CA PHE A 66 -3.17 -4.82 -3.03
C PHE A 66 -3.14 -4.99 -1.52
N VAL A 67 -4.30 -4.81 -0.87
CA VAL A 67 -4.42 -4.74 0.58
C VAL A 67 -5.26 -5.89 1.11
N VAL A 68 -4.66 -6.70 1.98
CA VAL A 68 -5.31 -7.83 2.64
C VAL A 68 -5.73 -7.37 4.04
N PRO A 69 -7.02 -7.49 4.42
CA PRO A 69 -7.49 -7.17 5.76
C PRO A 69 -6.85 -8.11 6.78
N SER A 70 -6.67 -7.62 8.01
CA SER A 70 -6.21 -8.48 9.09
C SER A 70 -7.35 -9.38 9.56
N GLU A 71 -7.06 -10.66 9.80
CA GLU A 71 -8.01 -11.60 10.41
C GLU A 71 -8.20 -11.35 11.92
N HIS A 72 -7.28 -10.60 12.55
CA HIS A 72 -7.34 -10.30 13.98
C HIS A 72 -8.11 -8.99 14.24
N PRO A 73 -9.01 -8.96 15.26
CA PRO A 73 -9.63 -7.73 15.72
C PRO A 73 -8.56 -6.72 16.17
N GLY A 74 -8.50 -5.56 15.50
CA GLY A 74 -7.49 -4.52 15.75
C GLY A 74 -6.17 -4.70 14.99
N GLY A 75 -6.05 -5.74 14.16
CA GLY A 75 -4.89 -5.93 13.30
C GLY A 75 -4.87 -4.97 12.11
N MET A 76 -3.68 -4.50 11.74
CA MET A 76 -3.52 -3.59 10.62
C MET A 76 -3.65 -4.34 9.28
N PRO A 77 -4.39 -3.80 8.30
CA PRO A 77 -4.40 -4.35 6.95
C PRO A 77 -3.01 -4.35 6.33
N ALA A 78 -2.66 -5.41 5.61
CA ALA A 78 -1.36 -5.63 5.01
C ALA A 78 -1.32 -5.23 3.54
N VAL A 79 -0.37 -4.38 3.15
CA VAL A 79 -0.04 -4.10 1.75
C VAL A 79 0.84 -5.24 1.23
N ALA A 80 0.21 -6.20 0.57
CA ALA A 80 0.87 -7.39 0.06
C ALA A 80 1.75 -7.09 -1.17
N THR A 81 1.28 -6.24 -2.07
CA THR A 81 2.05 -5.87 -3.27
C THR A 81 1.60 -4.54 -3.87
N ILE A 82 2.43 -3.99 -4.76
CA ILE A 82 2.21 -2.72 -5.48
C ILE A 82 2.38 -2.94 -6.98
N PHE A 83 1.47 -2.34 -7.75
CA PHE A 83 1.47 -2.29 -9.22
C PHE A 83 1.43 -0.84 -9.69
N GLU A 84 1.89 -0.59 -10.92
CA GLU A 84 1.72 0.70 -11.60
C GLU A 84 0.22 1.02 -11.77
N GLY A 85 -0.12 2.32 -11.66
CA GLY A 85 -1.51 2.81 -11.53
C GLY A 85 -2.06 3.53 -12.75
#